data_AF-A0A8S3Y8F7-F1
#
_entry.id   AF-A0A8S3Y8F7-F1
#
_cell.length_a   1.000
_cell.length_b   1.000
_cell.length_c   1.000
_cell.angle_alpha   90.00
_cell.angle_beta   90.00
_cell.angle_gamma   90.00
#
_symmetry.space_group_name_H-M   'P 1'
#
loop_
_entity.id
_entity.type
_entity.pdbx_description
1 polymer ?
#
loop_
_entity_poly.entity_id
_entity_poly.type
_entity_poly.pdbx_seq_one_letter_code
_entity_poly.pdbx_strand_id
1 'polypeptide(L)'
;MVSEYGVLKLHSSRQKHTKAMSAIPSKTKQHNIMSAFVTKGIMSKNKVVTATKIKLAGFLAEHNIAFQTADHMSDLINGILEDFGVEHKIAMKRTKATAVITEVIGESEKSSLAEKLKTEKFIVMSDKSTDVSTHKASCIIVRYYNVD
;
A
#
# COMPACT_ATOMS: atom_id res chain seq x y z
N MET A 1 -26.84 -37.80 38.10
CA MET A 1 -26.56 -36.57 37.35
C MET A 1 -27.10 -35.28 38.00
N VAL A 2 -27.90 -35.31 39.08
CA VAL A 2 -28.34 -34.08 39.78
C VAL A 2 -27.30 -33.57 40.80
N SER A 3 -26.50 -34.49 41.34
CA SER A 3 -25.41 -34.21 42.28
C SER A 3 -24.30 -33.34 41.68
N GLU A 4 -24.01 -33.47 40.37
CA GLU A 4 -22.95 -32.72 39.70
C GLU A 4 -23.33 -31.26 39.43
N TYR A 5 -24.59 -31.00 39.08
CA TYR A 5 -25.08 -29.63 38.85
C TYR A 5 -25.02 -28.78 40.13
N GLY A 6 -25.40 -29.35 41.27
CA GLY A 6 -25.30 -28.69 42.57
C GLY A 6 -23.86 -28.35 42.93
N VAL A 7 -22.92 -29.25 42.64
CA VAL A 7 -21.48 -29.04 42.87
C VAL A 7 -20.93 -27.93 41.98
N LEU A 8 -21.32 -27.87 40.72
CA LEU A 8 -20.91 -26.80 39.79
C LEU A 8 -21.45 -25.43 40.21
N LYS A 9 -22.71 -25.37 40.65
CA LYS A 9 -23.33 -24.12 41.12
C LYS A 9 -22.66 -23.62 42.40
N LEU A 10 -22.32 -24.53 43.32
CA LEU A 10 -21.53 -24.20 44.52
C LEU A 10 -20.11 -23.77 44.16
N HIS A 11 -19.47 -24.41 43.19
CA HIS A 11 -18.11 -24.05 42.75
C HIS A 11 -18.06 -22.61 42.21
N SER A 12 -19.02 -22.22 41.38
CA SER A 12 -19.12 -20.85 40.82
C SER A 12 -19.21 -19.76 41.90
N SER A 13 -19.86 -20.07 43.02
CA SER A 13 -20.04 -19.14 44.14
C SER A 13 -18.91 -19.17 45.18
N ARG A 14 -17.88 -20.03 45.02
CA ARG A 14 -16.77 -20.12 45.99
C ARG A 14 -15.83 -18.92 45.86
N GLN A 15 -15.29 -18.48 46.99
CA GLN A 15 -14.33 -17.36 47.07
C GLN A 15 -13.10 -17.52 46.17
N LYS A 16 -12.66 -18.76 45.87
CA LYS A 16 -11.56 -19.00 44.93
C LYS A 16 -11.94 -18.63 43.49
N HIS A 17 -13.16 -18.99 43.06
CA HIS A 17 -13.67 -18.66 41.73
C HIS A 17 -13.93 -17.15 41.61
N THR A 18 -14.53 -16.53 42.62
CA THR A 18 -14.77 -15.07 42.61
C THR A 18 -13.48 -14.26 42.63
N LYS A 19 -12.46 -14.67 43.41
CA LYS A 19 -11.12 -14.05 43.40
C LYS A 19 -10.43 -14.21 42.05
N ALA A 20 -10.52 -15.39 41.44
CA ALA A 20 -9.98 -15.64 40.10
C ALA A 20 -10.69 -14.78 39.04
N MET A 21 -12.02 -14.64 39.11
CA MET A 21 -12.80 -13.74 38.25
C MET A 21 -12.47 -12.26 38.46
N SER A 22 -12.26 -11.81 39.70
CA SER A 22 -11.88 -10.42 39.99
C SER A 22 -10.44 -10.08 39.57
N ALA A 23 -9.59 -11.10 39.43
CA ALA A 23 -8.23 -10.96 38.90
C ALA A 23 -8.22 -10.88 37.36
N ILE A 24 -9.33 -11.19 36.69
CA ILE A 24 -9.52 -10.90 35.26
C ILE A 24 -9.81 -9.39 35.17
N PRO A 25 -8.94 -8.60 34.53
CA PRO A 25 -9.21 -7.18 34.36
C PRO A 25 -10.53 -7.02 33.60
N SER A 26 -11.49 -6.28 34.15
CA SER A 26 -12.75 -5.93 33.46
C SER A 26 -12.52 -5.15 32.15
N LYS A 27 -11.27 -4.80 31.84
CA LYS A 27 -10.78 -4.16 30.63
C LYS A 27 -10.09 -5.11 29.63
N THR A 28 -10.06 -6.41 29.87
CA THR A 28 -9.77 -7.34 28.78
C THR A 28 -11.05 -7.42 27.96
N LYS A 29 -11.17 -6.52 26.98
CA LYS A 29 -12.19 -6.58 25.93
C LYS A 29 -12.28 -8.05 25.52
N GLN A 30 -13.37 -8.73 25.86
CA GLN A 30 -13.73 -9.94 25.14
C GLN A 30 -13.85 -9.47 23.70
N HIS A 31 -12.81 -9.70 22.92
CA HIS A 31 -12.83 -9.37 21.52
C HIS A 31 -13.95 -10.22 20.94
N ASN A 32 -15.09 -9.59 20.66
CA ASN A 32 -16.19 -10.23 19.98
C ASN A 32 -15.58 -10.83 18.71
N ILE A 33 -15.57 -12.16 18.60
CA ILE A 33 -14.92 -12.87 17.48
C ILE A 33 -15.51 -12.39 16.14
N MET A 34 -16.75 -11.89 16.16
CA MET A 34 -17.39 -11.26 15.01
C MET A 34 -16.77 -9.92 14.59
N SER A 35 -16.14 -9.15 15.49
CA SER A 35 -15.46 -7.89 15.15
C SER A 35 -14.23 -8.11 14.24
N ALA A 36 -13.56 -9.25 14.37
CA ALA A 36 -12.47 -9.64 13.48
C ALA A 36 -12.98 -9.99 12.07
N PHE A 37 -14.22 -10.50 11.96
CA PHE A 37 -14.81 -10.93 10.70
C PHE A 37 -15.55 -9.79 9.95
N VAL A 38 -16.07 -8.80 10.69
CA VAL A 38 -16.77 -7.62 10.13
C VAL A 38 -15.80 -6.53 9.63
N THR A 39 -14.49 -6.69 9.79
CA THR A 39 -13.50 -5.75 9.22
C THR A 39 -13.17 -6.08 7.75
N LYS A 40 -14.17 -6.47 6.95
CA LYS A 40 -14.03 -6.59 5.50
C LYS A 40 -14.32 -5.22 4.87
N GLY A 41 -13.26 -4.51 4.48
CA GLY A 41 -13.35 -3.55 3.38
C GLY A 41 -12.96 -2.09 3.61
N ILE A 42 -12.41 -1.69 4.77
CA ILE A 42 -11.86 -0.32 4.90
C ILE A 42 -10.34 -0.41 4.91
N MET A 43 -9.71 -0.03 3.79
CA MET A 43 -8.28 0.21 3.76
C MET A 43 -7.92 1.20 4.87
N SER A 44 -6.94 0.87 5.69
CA SER A 44 -6.39 1.82 6.66
C SER A 44 -6.08 3.16 5.97
N LYS A 45 -6.40 4.28 6.63
CA LYS A 45 -6.18 5.65 6.12
C LYS A 45 -4.80 5.82 5.46
N ASN A 46 -3.77 5.21 6.06
CA ASN A 46 -2.40 5.23 5.55
C ASN A 46 -2.24 4.51 4.20
N LYS A 47 -2.91 3.36 4.01
CA LYS A 47 -2.87 2.62 2.74
C LYS A 47 -3.53 3.40 1.62
N VAL A 48 -4.61 4.13 1.90
CA VAL A 48 -5.30 4.97 0.90
C VAL A 48 -4.36 6.08 0.44
N VAL A 49 -3.73 6.80 1.37
CA VAL A 49 -2.79 7.88 1.04
C VAL A 49 -1.60 7.36 0.23
N THR A 50 -1.05 6.19 0.58
CA THR A 50 0.04 5.58 -0.19
C THR A 50 -0.39 5.19 -1.59
N ALA A 51 -1.57 4.56 -1.74
CA ALA A 51 -2.10 4.18 -3.05
C ALA A 51 -2.34 5.41 -3.94
N THR A 52 -2.88 6.50 -3.37
CA THR A 52 -3.09 7.74 -4.12
C THR A 52 -1.78 8.35 -4.61
N LYS A 53 -0.72 8.32 -3.80
CA LYS A 53 0.61 8.80 -4.22
C LYS A 53 1.17 8.02 -5.40
N ILE A 54 1.06 6.69 -5.37
CA ILE A 54 1.52 5.83 -6.47
C ILE A 54 0.75 6.14 -7.76
N LYS A 55 -0.58 6.26 -7.67
CA LYS A 55 -1.41 6.63 -8.82
C LYS A 55 -1.05 8.00 -9.40
N LEU A 56 -0.85 8.98 -8.54
CA LEU A 56 -0.51 10.34 -8.96
C LEU A 56 0.88 10.42 -9.59
N ALA A 57 1.85 9.67 -9.02
CA ALA A 57 3.18 9.52 -9.58
C ALA A 57 3.15 8.81 -10.95
N GLY A 58 2.35 7.76 -11.09
CA GLY A 58 2.11 7.08 -12.36
C GLY A 58 1.53 8.01 -13.43
N PHE A 59 0.53 8.82 -13.06
CA PHE A 59 -0.07 9.81 -13.97
C PHE A 59 0.96 10.84 -14.48
N LEU A 60 1.85 11.32 -13.60
CA LEU A 60 2.94 12.22 -14.01
C LEU A 60 3.87 11.55 -15.04
N ALA A 61 4.21 10.27 -14.82
CA ALA A 61 5.07 9.51 -15.71
C ALA A 61 4.41 9.22 -17.06
N GLU A 62 3.14 8.81 -17.05
CA GLU A 62 2.37 8.42 -18.24
C GLU A 62 2.20 9.59 -19.22
N HIS A 63 1.95 10.80 -18.71
CA HIS A 63 1.72 11.99 -19.53
C HIS A 63 2.98 12.85 -19.74
N ASN A 64 4.16 12.34 -19.37
CA ASN A 64 5.43 13.07 -19.46
C ASN A 64 5.37 14.47 -18.81
N ILE A 65 4.72 14.56 -17.65
CA ILE A 65 4.57 15.81 -16.90
C ILE A 65 5.80 16.02 -16.03
N ALA A 66 6.32 17.25 -16.00
CA ALA A 66 7.47 17.61 -15.18
C ALA A 66 7.23 17.27 -13.69
N PHE A 67 8.17 16.60 -13.05
CA PHE A 67 8.04 16.22 -11.63
C PHE A 67 8.02 17.42 -10.67
N GLN A 68 8.44 18.60 -11.13
CA GLN A 68 8.30 19.85 -10.38
C GLN A 68 6.83 20.22 -10.15
N THR A 69 5.94 19.82 -11.08
CA THR A 69 4.49 20.03 -10.95
C THR A 69 3.91 19.32 -9.72
N ALA A 70 4.55 18.26 -9.22
CA ALA A 70 4.13 17.54 -8.01
C ALA A 70 4.08 18.44 -6.77
N ASP A 71 4.96 19.45 -6.68
CA ASP A 71 5.03 20.36 -5.55
C ASP A 71 3.72 21.15 -5.40
N HIS A 72 3.24 21.76 -6.48
CA HIS A 72 2.01 22.57 -6.47
C HIS A 72 0.74 21.71 -6.59
N MET A 73 0.82 20.59 -7.32
CA MET A 73 -0.31 19.68 -7.50
C MET A 73 -0.78 19.07 -6.17
N SER A 74 0.15 18.69 -5.29
CA SER A 74 -0.21 18.16 -3.98
C SER A 74 -0.96 19.17 -3.13
N ASP A 75 -0.55 20.45 -3.17
CA ASP A 75 -1.19 21.51 -2.41
C ASP A 75 -2.60 21.80 -2.97
N LEU A 76 -2.76 21.83 -4.29
CA LEU A 76 -4.06 21.98 -4.94
C LEU A 76 -5.03 20.85 -4.56
N ILE A 77 -4.59 19.59 -4.65
CA ILE A 77 -5.43 18.44 -4.30
C ILE A 77 -5.82 18.49 -2.83
N ASN A 78 -4.91 18.87 -1.93
CA ASN A 78 -5.22 19.00 -0.50
C ASN A 78 -6.26 20.10 -0.25
N GLY A 79 -6.17 21.25 -0.93
CA GLY A 79 -7.18 22.31 -0.82
C GLY A 79 -8.57 21.83 -1.24
N ILE A 80 -8.66 21.11 -2.36
CA ILE A 80 -9.92 20.51 -2.82
C ILE A 80 -10.46 19.50 -1.79
N LEU A 81 -9.58 18.66 -1.21
CA LEU A 81 -9.99 17.68 -0.21
C LEU A 81 -10.45 18.32 1.11
N GLU A 82 -9.84 19.43 1.51
CA GLU A 82 -10.24 20.22 2.68
C GLU A 82 -11.66 20.78 2.49
N ASP A 83 -12.00 21.28 1.30
CA ASP A 83 -13.36 21.75 0.97
C ASP A 83 -14.43 20.64 1.10
N PHE A 84 -14.05 19.38 0.84
CA PHE A 84 -14.92 18.21 1.01
C PHE A 84 -14.88 17.60 2.43
N GLY A 85 -14.18 18.23 3.39
CA GLY A 85 -14.08 17.75 4.77
C GLY A 85 -13.24 16.49 4.93
N VAL A 86 -12.33 16.20 3.99
CA VAL A 86 -11.47 15.02 4.02
C VAL A 86 -10.14 15.37 4.69
N GLU A 87 -9.91 14.89 5.91
CA GLU A 87 -8.69 15.16 6.71
C GLU A 87 -7.38 14.52 6.16
N HIS A 88 -7.40 13.90 4.97
CA HIS A 88 -6.27 13.14 4.46
C HIS A 88 -5.33 14.03 3.65
N LYS A 89 -4.19 14.41 4.26
CA LYS A 89 -3.17 15.21 3.58
C LYS A 89 -2.24 14.35 2.73
N ILE A 90 -2.27 14.57 1.42
CA ILE A 90 -1.35 13.97 0.46
C ILE A 90 -0.09 14.84 0.40
N ALA A 91 0.99 14.36 1.02
CA ALA A 91 2.30 14.99 0.93
C ALA A 91 3.18 14.29 -0.11
N MET A 92 3.22 14.83 -1.34
CA MET A 92 4.03 14.31 -2.45
C MET A 92 4.72 15.44 -3.23
N LYS A 93 5.95 15.77 -2.82
CA LYS A 93 6.81 16.73 -3.52
C LYS A 93 7.65 16.07 -4.60
N ARG A 94 8.36 16.87 -5.40
CA ARG A 94 9.25 16.44 -6.49
C ARG A 94 10.10 15.21 -6.14
N THR A 95 10.88 15.26 -5.06
CA THR A 95 11.80 14.17 -4.68
C THR A 95 11.08 12.87 -4.35
N LYS A 96 9.91 12.96 -3.71
CA LYS A 96 9.07 11.79 -3.44
C LYS A 96 8.42 11.25 -4.71
N ALA A 97 7.94 12.12 -5.58
CA ALA A 97 7.39 11.70 -6.87
C ALA A 97 8.45 10.98 -7.70
N THR A 98 9.66 11.54 -7.79
CA THR A 98 10.81 10.89 -8.47
C THR A 98 11.11 9.53 -7.86
N ALA A 99 11.25 9.42 -6.54
CA ALA A 99 11.56 8.15 -5.89
C ALA A 99 10.45 7.10 -6.08
N VAL A 100 9.19 7.49 -6.07
CA VAL A 100 8.08 6.56 -6.34
C VAL A 100 8.13 6.08 -7.79
N ILE A 101 8.42 6.96 -8.74
CA ILE A 101 8.49 6.60 -10.16
C ILE A 101 9.72 5.71 -10.43
N THR A 102 10.90 6.06 -9.93
CA THR A 102 12.14 5.33 -10.25
C THR A 102 12.28 4.06 -9.43
N GLU A 103 12.13 4.16 -8.10
CA GLU A 103 12.47 3.07 -7.17
C GLU A 103 11.31 2.10 -6.92
N VAL A 104 10.06 2.54 -7.13
CA VAL A 104 8.89 1.70 -6.87
C VAL A 104 8.28 1.22 -8.19
N ILE A 105 7.79 2.13 -9.02
CA ILE A 105 7.14 1.78 -10.29
C ILE A 105 8.18 1.20 -11.25
N GLY A 106 9.30 1.91 -11.45
CA GLY A 106 10.37 1.50 -12.35
C GLY A 106 10.97 0.14 -12.01
N GLU A 107 11.35 -0.09 -10.74
CA GLU A 107 11.93 -1.37 -10.35
C GLU A 107 10.90 -2.52 -10.36
N SER A 108 9.64 -2.26 -9.99
CA SER A 108 8.57 -3.26 -10.08
C SER A 108 8.33 -3.70 -11.53
N GLU A 109 8.17 -2.75 -12.44
CA GLU A 109 7.94 -3.04 -13.86
C GLU A 109 9.16 -3.68 -14.50
N LYS A 110 10.37 -3.25 -14.14
CA LYS A 110 11.61 -3.85 -14.61
C LYS A 110 11.74 -5.32 -14.16
N SER A 111 11.43 -5.63 -12.91
CA SER A 111 11.43 -7.01 -12.41
C SER A 111 10.38 -7.85 -13.12
N SER A 112 9.17 -7.32 -13.28
CA SER A 112 8.07 -7.99 -13.99
C SER A 112 8.45 -8.30 -15.44
N LEU A 113 9.00 -7.30 -16.14
CA LEU A 113 9.50 -7.45 -17.51
C LEU A 113 10.63 -8.47 -17.59
N ALA A 114 11.60 -8.42 -16.67
CA ALA A 114 12.71 -9.38 -16.65
C ALA A 114 12.24 -10.82 -16.49
N GLU A 115 11.23 -11.09 -15.65
CA GLU A 115 10.65 -12.43 -15.54
C GLU A 115 9.95 -12.87 -16.83
N LYS A 116 9.20 -11.98 -17.50
CA LYS A 116 8.55 -12.28 -18.79
C LYS A 116 9.56 -12.60 -19.90
N LEU A 117 10.66 -11.84 -19.96
CA LEU A 117 11.68 -12.03 -20.99
C LEU A 117 12.51 -13.32 -20.80
N LYS A 118 12.46 -13.98 -19.63
CA LYS A 118 13.11 -15.29 -19.44
C LYS A 118 12.37 -16.43 -20.14
N THR A 119 11.05 -16.31 -20.30
CA THR A 119 10.20 -17.38 -20.84
C THR A 119 9.83 -17.13 -22.30
N GLU A 120 9.63 -15.86 -22.66
CA GLU A 120 9.14 -15.47 -23.99
C GLU A 120 10.27 -15.14 -24.97
N LYS A 121 10.00 -15.34 -26.26
CA LYS A 121 10.89 -14.87 -27.32
C LYS A 121 10.78 -13.34 -27.46
N PHE A 122 11.94 -12.69 -27.55
CA PHE A 122 12.02 -11.24 -27.74
C PHE A 122 13.13 -10.87 -28.72
N ILE A 123 13.03 -9.66 -29.25
CA ILE A 123 14.01 -9.01 -30.11
C ILE A 123 14.63 -7.85 -29.33
N VAL A 124 15.96 -7.77 -29.36
CA VAL A 124 16.69 -6.62 -28.84
C VAL A 124 17.16 -5.76 -30.01
N MET A 125 16.81 -4.48 -29.95
CA MET A 125 17.30 -3.46 -30.86
C MET A 125 18.20 -2.52 -30.06
N SER A 126 19.42 -2.31 -30.52
CA SER A 126 20.35 -1.37 -29.89
C SER A 126 20.68 -0.27 -30.89
N ASP A 127 20.51 0.98 -30.46
CA ASP A 127 20.90 2.15 -31.24
C ASP A 127 21.88 3.01 -30.43
N LYS A 128 22.83 3.62 -31.13
CA LYS A 128 23.86 4.46 -30.52
C LYS A 128 23.80 5.83 -31.16
N SER A 129 23.42 6.83 -30.37
CA SER A 129 23.53 8.23 -30.79
C SER A 129 24.82 8.84 -30.25
N THR A 130 25.52 9.55 -31.11
CA THR A 130 26.57 10.49 -30.74
C THR A 130 25.99 11.89 -30.94
N ASP A 131 25.57 12.51 -29.85
CA ASP A 131 25.32 13.94 -29.82
C ASP A 131 26.66 14.68 -29.97
N VAL A 132 26.62 15.95 -30.40
CA VAL A 132 27.82 16.80 -30.52
C VAL A 132 28.40 17.14 -29.13
N SER A 133 27.63 16.94 -28.05
CA SER A 133 28.13 16.95 -26.68
C SER A 133 28.97 15.70 -26.35
N THR A 134 29.75 15.76 -25.27
CA THR A 134 30.58 14.63 -24.78
C THR A 134 29.77 13.44 -24.25
N HIS A 135 28.43 13.50 -24.28
CA HIS A 135 27.56 12.45 -23.79
C HIS A 135 27.22 11.43 -24.88
N LYS A 136 27.73 10.21 -24.72
CA LYS A 136 27.35 9.06 -25.56
C LYS A 136 26.10 8.42 -24.97
N ALA A 137 25.01 8.37 -25.73
CA ALA A 137 23.81 7.66 -25.35
C ALA A 137 23.68 6.35 -26.15
N SER A 138 23.39 5.26 -25.45
CA SER A 138 23.05 3.97 -26.08
C SER A 138 21.64 3.62 -25.65
N CYS A 139 20.75 3.47 -26.62
CA CYS A 139 19.38 3.06 -26.40
C CYS A 139 19.27 1.56 -26.64
N ILE A 140 18.67 0.85 -25.68
CA ILE A 140 18.32 -0.57 -25.84
C ILE A 140 16.80 -0.66 -25.79
N ILE A 141 16.21 -1.17 -26.86
CA ILE A 141 14.78 -1.41 -26.98
C ILE A 141 14.55 -2.91 -27.04
N VAL A 142 13.66 -3.41 -26.18
CA VAL A 142 13.23 -4.81 -26.19
C VAL A 142 11.81 -4.87 -26.75
N ARG A 143 11.60 -5.67 -27.80
CA ARG A 143 10.28 -5.98 -28.35
C ARG A 143 9.94 -7.44 -28.07
N TYR A 144 8.83 -7.69 -27.41
CA TYR A 144 8.34 -9.03 -27.10
C TYR A 144 6.85 -9.10 -27.37
N TYR A 145 6.34 -10.30 -27.61
CA TYR A 145 4.91 -10.55 -27.75
C TYR A 145 4.34 -10.90 -26.38
N ASN A 146 3.19 -10.32 -26.02
CA ASN A 146 2.47 -10.63 -24.80
C ASN A 146 1.03 -10.98 -25.15
N VAL A 147 0.51 -12.06 -24.56
CA VAL A 147 -0.87 -12.54 -24.76
C VAL A 147 -1.82 -12.02 -23.69
N ASP A 148 -1.29 -11.54 -22.55
CA ASP A 148 -2.07 -10.89 -21.49
C ASP A 148 -2.75 -9.60 -21.96
#